data_AF-A0A4R1UCU5-F1
#
_entry.id   AF-A0A4R1UCU5-F1
#
_cell.length_a   1.000
_cell.length_b   1.000
_cell.length_c   1.000
_cell.angle_alpha   90.00
_cell.angle_beta   90.00
_cell.angle_gamma   90.00
#
_symmetry.space_group_name_H-M   'P 1'
#
loop_
_entity.id
_entity.type
_entity.pdbx_description
1 polymer ?
#
loop_
_entity_poly.entity_id
_entity_poly.type
_entity_poly.pdbx_seq_one_letter_code
_entity_poly.pdbx_strand_id
1 'polypeptide(L)'
;MNPPKSAVRAVSCPNCGGTLEVRAAGWSINLACQYCGSILDVSRPEVQIIERHNRAAAGFTLQLGSRGQLFDTEWEVIGSMERSDAWSNWREYLLLNPYVGYRWLVEYDGDWQFGTMLLDRPQESEGSVQWRGQRFRQEDEASDASIDTVIGEFYWRIASGDRALCASFTCRDFTLSREEADGEINWTQLVALSGGHMESAFGLSMPEPAPQTKRGNSSGRGYALFQAERRSDASDIPAMLGASMLTILAAALLMWVFAGRSAAGTSDIEAPFGRTAEGIRVGRITVSRPWQFVSIRARASTIENEWVDLDYSLVDRATGQSIDAYGLVEHYTGSDSDGPWSEGSTRTTTQFGHIPRGSYDVFVDAGAHRWPTDVPSDRTPSPWASTSASDSSTNSSAGSYDGWGADKPNPVPVEIVVQTNTMPQGNFWTLCILVMVMPAFAIYRGWKNR
;
A
#
# COMPACT_ATOMS: atom_id res chain seq x y z
N MET A 1 0.75 -18.08 -20.69
CA MET A 1 -0.36 -18.95 -20.26
C MET A 1 -1.39 -18.06 -19.60
N ASN A 2 -2.61 -17.99 -20.14
CA ASN A 2 -3.69 -17.31 -19.43
C ASN A 2 -3.95 -18.07 -18.12
N PRO A 3 -4.02 -17.40 -16.96
CA PRO A 3 -4.40 -18.08 -15.72
C PRO A 3 -5.80 -18.67 -15.91
N PRO A 4 -6.06 -19.92 -15.48
CA PRO A 4 -7.41 -20.44 -15.51
C PRO A 4 -8.29 -19.53 -14.65
N LYS A 5 -9.37 -19.01 -15.25
CA LYS A 5 -10.44 -18.38 -14.47
C LYS A 5 -10.82 -19.38 -13.37
N SER A 6 -10.84 -18.93 -12.11
CA SER A 6 -11.38 -19.69 -10.98
C SER A 6 -12.81 -20.10 -11.29
N ALA A 7 -12.98 -21.28 -11.88
CA ALA A 7 -14.27 -21.78 -12.32
C ALA A 7 -14.81 -22.64 -11.19
N VAL A 8 -15.76 -22.10 -10.43
CA VAL A 8 -16.51 -22.88 -9.45
C VAL A 8 -17.28 -23.97 -10.20
N ARG A 9 -17.07 -25.23 -9.86
CA ARG A 9 -17.73 -26.39 -10.47
C ARG A 9 -18.73 -26.99 -9.49
N ALA A 10 -20.01 -26.99 -9.84
CA ALA A 10 -21.02 -27.67 -9.04
C ALA A 10 -20.96 -29.19 -9.27
N VAL A 11 -20.97 -29.96 -8.19
CA VAL A 11 -21.02 -31.43 -8.21
C VAL A 11 -22.08 -31.94 -7.23
N SER A 12 -22.72 -33.06 -7.54
CA SER A 12 -23.68 -33.69 -6.63
C SER A 12 -23.01 -34.82 -5.86
N CYS A 13 -23.17 -34.84 -4.53
CA CYS A 13 -22.69 -35.94 -3.70
C CYS A 13 -23.42 -37.25 -4.05
N PRO A 14 -22.74 -38.31 -4.49
CA PRO A 14 -23.42 -39.57 -4.85
C PRO A 14 -24.00 -40.33 -3.65
N ASN A 15 -23.66 -39.94 -2.41
CA ASN A 15 -24.19 -40.59 -1.20
C ASN A 15 -25.51 -39.94 -0.72
N CYS A 16 -25.54 -38.61 -0.59
CA CYS A 16 -26.69 -37.89 -0.03
C CYS A 16 -27.46 -37.00 -1.01
N GLY A 17 -26.98 -36.87 -2.26
CA GLY A 17 -27.59 -36.01 -3.28
C GLY A 17 -27.39 -34.51 -3.11
N GLY A 18 -26.62 -34.07 -2.09
CA GLY A 18 -26.36 -32.65 -1.85
C GLY A 18 -25.51 -32.00 -2.95
N THR A 19 -25.83 -30.76 -3.32
CA THR A 19 -25.06 -29.96 -4.28
C THR A 19 -23.86 -29.32 -3.58
N LEU A 20 -22.66 -29.61 -4.06
CA LEU A 20 -21.41 -29.10 -3.54
C LEU A 20 -20.73 -28.22 -4.59
N GLU A 21 -20.14 -27.12 -4.15
CA GLU A 21 -19.37 -26.22 -5.00
C GLU A 21 -17.88 -26.53 -4.86
N VAL A 22 -17.22 -26.96 -5.94
CA VAL A 22 -15.77 -27.11 -6.02
C VAL A 22 -15.18 -25.78 -6.45
N ARG A 23 -14.63 -25.03 -5.51
CA ARG A 23 -14.09 -23.67 -5.65
C ARG A 23 -12.69 -23.68 -6.25
N ALA A 24 -11.86 -24.69 -5.94
CA ALA A 24 -10.53 -24.88 -6.52
C ALA A 24 -10.55 -25.95 -7.64
N ALA A 25 -11.44 -25.79 -8.62
CA ALA A 25 -11.60 -26.77 -9.69
C ALA A 25 -10.28 -26.99 -10.46
N GLY A 26 -9.82 -28.26 -10.48
CA GLY A 26 -8.56 -28.68 -11.11
C GLY A 26 -7.35 -28.69 -10.17
N TRP A 27 -7.49 -28.19 -8.94
CA TRP A 27 -6.44 -28.15 -7.92
C TRP A 27 -6.82 -28.99 -6.68
N SER A 28 -8.12 -29.09 -6.38
CA SER A 28 -8.67 -29.96 -5.33
C SER A 28 -8.64 -31.43 -5.75
N ILE A 29 -8.17 -32.31 -4.85
CA ILE A 29 -8.16 -33.77 -5.05
C ILE A 29 -9.34 -34.39 -4.29
N ASN A 30 -9.48 -34.06 -3.01
CA ASN A 30 -10.56 -34.55 -2.16
C ASN A 30 -11.55 -33.43 -1.82
N LEU A 31 -12.82 -33.81 -1.70
CA LEU A 31 -13.91 -32.96 -1.22
C LEU A 31 -14.72 -33.73 -0.17
N ALA A 32 -14.70 -33.27 1.07
CA ALA A 32 -15.54 -33.80 2.13
C ALA A 32 -16.91 -33.08 2.13
N CYS A 33 -17.99 -33.86 1.99
CA CYS A 33 -19.34 -33.33 1.83
C CYS A 33 -19.85 -32.67 3.12
N GLN A 34 -20.17 -31.37 3.06
CA GLN A 34 -20.74 -30.65 4.21
C GLN A 34 -22.06 -31.22 4.75
N TYR A 35 -22.84 -31.92 3.92
CA TYR A 35 -24.17 -32.43 4.31
C TYR A 35 -24.15 -33.81 4.98
N CYS A 36 -23.26 -34.70 4.57
CA CYS A 36 -23.22 -36.08 5.09
C CYS A 36 -21.84 -36.53 5.57
N GLY A 37 -20.81 -35.70 5.42
CA GLY A 37 -19.42 -35.99 5.78
C GLY A 37 -18.68 -36.87 4.78
N SER A 38 -19.35 -37.45 3.78
CA SER A 38 -18.74 -38.39 2.83
C SER A 38 -17.55 -37.76 2.08
N ILE A 39 -16.44 -38.49 1.98
CA ILE A 39 -15.23 -38.04 1.29
C ILE A 39 -15.33 -38.45 -0.18
N LEU A 40 -15.16 -37.47 -1.06
CA LEU A 40 -15.33 -37.60 -2.49
C LEU A 40 -14.01 -37.31 -3.22
N ASP A 41 -13.69 -38.09 -4.25
CA ASP A 41 -12.65 -37.76 -5.21
C ASP A 41 -13.24 -36.81 -6.27
N VAL A 42 -12.67 -35.62 -6.38
CA VAL A 42 -13.07 -34.59 -7.35
C VAL A 42 -11.97 -34.27 -8.36
N SER A 43 -10.89 -35.06 -8.39
CA SER A 43 -9.79 -34.94 -9.35
C SER A 43 -10.23 -35.19 -10.80
N ARG A 44 -11.35 -35.91 -10.98
CA ARG A 44 -11.95 -36.24 -12.28
C ARG A 44 -13.32 -35.57 -12.47
N PRO A 45 -13.82 -35.46 -13.72
CA PRO A 45 -15.17 -34.98 -13.98
C PRO A 45 -16.23 -35.81 -13.26
N GLU A 46 -16.05 -37.13 -13.24
CA GLU A 46 -16.88 -38.10 -12.53
C GLU A 46 -16.47 -38.14 -11.06
N VAL A 47 -17.38 -37.72 -10.17
CA VAL A 47 -17.16 -37.73 -8.72
C VAL A 47 -17.33 -39.15 -8.19
N GLN A 48 -16.30 -39.65 -7.49
CA GLN A 48 -16.32 -40.96 -6.87
C GLN A 48 -16.36 -40.82 -5.35
N ILE A 49 -17.08 -41.72 -4.67
CA ILE A 49 -17.03 -41.78 -3.20
C ILE A 49 -15.79 -42.57 -2.81
N ILE A 50 -14.90 -41.95 -2.03
CA ILE A 50 -13.79 -42.62 -1.36
C ILE A 50 -14.31 -43.27 -0.08
N GLU A 51 -15.02 -42.49 0.75
CA GLU A 51 -15.56 -42.96 2.02
C GLU A 51 -16.99 -42.45 2.25
N ARG A 52 -17.86 -43.34 2.75
CA ARG A 52 -19.26 -43.01 3.03
C ARG A 52 -19.44 -42.65 4.49
N HIS A 53 -20.01 -41.46 4.72
CA HIS A 53 -20.51 -41.02 6.01
C HIS A 53 -21.98 -40.60 5.90
N ASN A 54 -22.72 -40.71 7.00
CA ASN A 54 -24.17 -40.47 7.05
C ASN A 54 -24.56 -39.40 8.08
N ARG A 55 -23.62 -38.53 8.48
CA ARG A 55 -23.85 -37.49 9.47
C ARG A 55 -23.28 -36.17 8.97
N ALA A 56 -24.07 -35.11 9.07
CA ALA A 56 -23.60 -33.77 8.79
C ALA A 56 -22.44 -33.42 9.73
N ALA A 57 -21.34 -32.95 9.15
CA ALA A 57 -20.24 -32.39 9.92
C ALA A 57 -20.67 -30.98 10.35
N ALA A 58 -20.88 -30.79 11.66
CA ALA A 58 -21.51 -29.60 12.21
C ALA A 58 -20.52 -28.72 12.98
N GLY A 59 -20.72 -27.40 12.88
CA GLY A 59 -20.35 -26.46 13.93
C GLY A 59 -19.08 -25.62 13.75
N PHE A 60 -18.49 -25.59 12.56
CA PHE A 60 -17.34 -24.72 12.27
C PHE A 60 -17.69 -23.23 12.38
N THR A 61 -16.75 -22.44 12.91
CA THR A 61 -16.92 -20.99 13.11
C THR A 61 -16.96 -20.26 11.77
N LEU A 62 -16.10 -20.67 10.84
CA LEU A 62 -16.14 -20.22 9.44
C LEU A 62 -16.82 -21.25 8.55
N GLN A 63 -17.73 -20.78 7.70
CA GLN A 63 -18.42 -21.61 6.73
C GLN A 63 -17.60 -21.72 5.44
N LEU A 64 -17.79 -22.81 4.71
CA LEU A 64 -17.20 -22.97 3.38
C LEU A 64 -17.71 -21.87 2.44
N GLY A 65 -16.80 -21.24 1.71
CA GLY A 65 -17.07 -20.10 0.85
C GLY A 65 -17.04 -18.74 1.54
N SER A 66 -16.85 -18.68 2.86
CA SER A 66 -16.62 -17.41 3.56
C SER A 66 -15.38 -16.72 2.98
N ARG A 67 -15.53 -15.44 2.63
CA ARG A 67 -14.45 -14.60 2.12
C ARG A 67 -14.07 -13.54 3.15
N GLY A 68 -12.77 -13.29 3.26
CA GLY A 68 -12.26 -12.25 4.14
C GLY A 68 -10.89 -11.74 3.72
N GLN A 69 -10.58 -10.52 4.13
CA GLN A 69 -9.30 -9.89 3.81
C GLN A 69 -8.33 -10.00 4.99
N LEU A 70 -7.21 -10.69 4.79
CA LEU A 70 -6.11 -10.79 5.75
C LEU A 70 -4.79 -10.46 5.04
N PHE A 71 -3.97 -9.60 5.64
CA PHE A 71 -2.68 -9.17 5.09
C PHE A 71 -2.81 -8.63 3.65
N ASP A 72 -3.76 -7.72 3.42
CA ASP A 72 -4.08 -7.10 2.12
C ASP A 72 -4.44 -8.10 1.00
N THR A 73 -4.69 -9.36 1.36
CA THR A 73 -5.04 -10.43 0.42
C THR A 73 -6.43 -10.96 0.74
N GLU A 74 -7.27 -11.13 -0.29
CA GLU A 74 -8.56 -11.79 -0.14
C GLU A 74 -8.38 -13.30 -0.06
N TRP A 75 -9.02 -13.93 0.92
CA TRP A 75 -8.97 -15.36 1.16
C TRP A 75 -10.38 -15.94 1.15
N GLU A 76 -10.54 -17.09 0.53
CA GLU A 76 -11.78 -17.87 0.55
C GLU A 76 -11.57 -19.17 1.33
N VAL A 77 -12.45 -19.45 2.28
CA VAL A 77 -12.43 -20.72 3.05
C VAL A 77 -12.93 -21.83 2.15
N ILE A 78 -12.06 -22.79 1.82
CA ILE A 78 -12.40 -23.91 0.94
C ILE A 78 -12.52 -25.24 1.68
N GLY A 79 -11.89 -25.37 2.84
CA GLY A 79 -11.93 -26.58 3.67
C GLY A 79 -11.87 -26.23 5.16
N SER A 80 -12.44 -27.10 5.99
CA SER A 80 -12.40 -26.98 7.45
C SER A 80 -12.22 -28.37 8.06
N MET A 81 -11.39 -28.47 9.08
CA MET A 81 -11.19 -29.71 9.84
C MET A 81 -11.08 -29.44 11.33
N GLU A 82 -11.54 -30.39 12.13
CA GLU A 82 -11.37 -30.40 13.59
C GLU A 82 -10.38 -31.49 13.94
N ARG A 83 -9.41 -31.13 14.77
CA ARG A 83 -8.36 -32.02 15.26
C ARG A 83 -8.43 -32.11 16.77
N SER A 84 -8.06 -33.26 17.28
CA SER A 84 -7.86 -33.46 18.71
C SER A 84 -6.55 -34.18 18.97
N ASP A 85 -5.97 -33.87 20.13
CA ASP A 85 -4.90 -34.61 20.73
C ASP A 85 -5.29 -35.09 22.14
N ALA A 86 -4.33 -35.58 22.92
CA ALA A 86 -4.62 -36.10 24.26
C ALA A 86 -5.13 -35.03 25.25
N TRP A 87 -4.95 -33.75 24.98
CA TRP A 87 -5.19 -32.66 25.94
C TRP A 87 -6.14 -31.58 25.44
N SER A 88 -6.33 -31.46 24.13
CA SER A 88 -6.92 -30.30 23.49
C SER A 88 -7.60 -30.64 22.15
N ASN A 89 -8.55 -29.79 21.76
CA ASN A 89 -9.15 -29.81 20.43
C ASN A 89 -9.04 -28.42 19.80
N TRP A 90 -8.79 -28.40 18.50
CA TRP A 90 -8.68 -27.16 17.72
C TRP A 90 -9.25 -27.35 16.33
N ARG A 91 -9.47 -26.24 15.63
CA ARG A 91 -10.03 -26.24 14.28
C ARG A 91 -9.04 -25.60 13.33
N GLU A 92 -8.98 -26.13 12.12
CA GLU A 92 -8.14 -25.62 11.05
C GLU A 92 -8.97 -25.38 9.80
N TYR A 93 -8.73 -24.25 9.16
CA TYR A 93 -9.42 -23.80 7.97
C TYR A 93 -8.41 -23.63 6.85
N LEU A 94 -8.67 -24.29 5.72
CA LEU A 94 -7.88 -24.14 4.51
C LEU A 94 -8.42 -22.97 3.70
N LEU A 95 -7.55 -21.98 3.50
CA LEU A 95 -7.81 -20.76 2.74
C LEU A 95 -7.19 -20.88 1.34
N LEU A 96 -7.91 -20.37 0.34
CA LEU A 96 -7.44 -20.27 -1.03
C LEU A 96 -7.47 -18.82 -1.51
N ASN A 97 -6.38 -18.41 -2.14
CA ASN A 97 -6.35 -17.30 -3.09
C ASN A 97 -5.84 -17.83 -4.44
N PRO A 98 -6.55 -17.63 -5.57
CA PRO A 98 -6.15 -18.17 -6.87
C PRO A 98 -4.78 -17.70 -7.38
N TYR A 99 -4.26 -16.59 -6.85
CA TYR A 99 -2.99 -15.99 -7.26
C TYR A 99 -1.85 -16.27 -6.26
N VAL A 100 -2.16 -16.33 -4.95
CA VAL A 100 -1.16 -16.49 -3.88
C VAL A 100 -1.02 -17.95 -3.42
N GLY A 101 -2.05 -18.79 -3.64
CA GLY A 101 -2.07 -20.20 -3.26
C GLY A 101 -2.81 -20.45 -1.95
N TYR A 102 -2.38 -21.46 -1.20
CA TYR A 102 -3.04 -21.93 0.02
C TYR A 102 -2.47 -21.31 1.30
N ARG A 103 -3.33 -21.08 2.29
CA ARG A 103 -2.95 -20.68 3.65
C ARG A 103 -3.81 -21.39 4.68
N TRP A 104 -3.31 -21.45 5.91
CA TRP A 104 -4.01 -22.04 7.03
C TRP A 104 -4.52 -20.96 7.96
N LEU A 105 -5.62 -21.26 8.62
CA LEU A 105 -6.12 -20.49 9.72
C LEU A 105 -6.48 -21.46 10.83
N VAL A 106 -5.85 -21.32 11.99
CA VAL A 106 -5.98 -22.23 13.13
C VAL A 106 -6.75 -21.50 14.23
N GLU A 107 -7.77 -22.15 14.78
CA GLU A 107 -8.62 -21.66 15.86
C GLU A 107 -8.47 -22.59 17.07
N TYR A 108 -8.03 -22.02 18.18
CA TYR A 108 -7.89 -22.73 19.45
C TYR A 108 -8.45 -21.87 20.59
N ASP A 109 -9.48 -22.37 21.28
CA ASP A 109 -10.15 -21.67 22.39
C ASP A 109 -10.53 -20.20 22.10
N GLY A 110 -10.87 -19.90 20.85
CA GLY A 110 -11.21 -18.55 20.37
C GLY A 110 -10.02 -17.67 19.96
N ASP A 111 -8.79 -18.12 20.21
CA ASP A 111 -7.58 -17.52 19.65
C ASP A 111 -7.34 -18.02 18.22
N TRP A 112 -6.83 -17.13 17.37
CA TRP A 112 -6.65 -17.39 15.95
C TRP A 112 -5.18 -17.26 15.54
N GLN A 113 -4.72 -18.11 14.63
CA GLN A 113 -3.39 -18.04 14.06
C GLN A 113 -3.43 -18.21 12.54
N PHE A 114 -2.67 -17.39 11.83
CA PHE A 114 -2.51 -17.49 10.38
C PHE A 114 -1.26 -18.29 10.03
N GLY A 115 -1.45 -19.38 9.28
CA GLY A 115 -0.41 -20.33 8.90
C GLY A 115 0.04 -20.17 7.46
N THR A 116 1.36 -20.09 7.27
CA THR A 116 2.03 -20.14 5.97
C THR A 116 2.90 -21.37 5.89
N MET A 117 2.61 -22.26 4.93
CA MET A 117 3.42 -23.45 4.69
C MET A 117 4.82 -23.09 4.21
N LEU A 118 5.83 -23.79 4.72
CA LEU A 118 7.22 -23.57 4.40
C LEU A 118 7.67 -24.45 3.24
N LEU A 119 8.43 -23.85 2.32
CA LEU A 119 9.08 -24.56 1.21
C LEU A 119 10.53 -24.95 1.59
N ASP A 120 11.14 -24.21 2.50
CA ASP A 120 12.48 -24.45 3.02
C ASP A 120 12.42 -25.22 4.35
N ARG A 121 13.22 -26.28 4.48
CA ARG A 121 13.26 -27.11 5.68
C ARG A 121 14.08 -26.44 6.80
N PRO A 122 13.50 -26.24 8.01
CA PRO A 122 14.26 -25.80 9.18
C PRO A 122 15.33 -26.81 9.61
N GLN A 123 16.42 -26.31 10.22
CA GLN A 123 17.48 -27.16 10.75
C GLN A 123 17.12 -27.60 12.18
N GLU A 124 16.85 -28.89 12.33
CA GLU A 124 16.50 -29.51 13.60
C GLU A 124 17.76 -29.71 14.47
N SER A 125 17.65 -29.43 15.76
CA SER A 125 18.65 -29.70 16.81
C SER A 125 17.91 -30.22 18.03
N GLU A 126 18.57 -30.93 18.96
CA GLU A 126 17.91 -31.44 20.17
C GLU A 126 17.16 -30.32 20.91
N GLY A 127 15.83 -30.44 20.97
CA GLY A 127 14.91 -29.50 21.64
C GLY A 127 14.82 -28.08 21.04
N SER A 128 15.40 -27.84 19.85
CA SER A 128 15.34 -26.51 19.21
C SER A 128 15.52 -26.56 17.70
N VAL A 129 14.94 -25.59 17.01
CA VAL A 129 14.96 -25.52 15.55
C VAL A 129 15.57 -24.19 15.11
N GLN A 130 16.46 -24.22 14.11
CA GLN A 130 17.01 -23.03 13.50
C GLN A 130 16.37 -22.80 12.13
N TRP A 131 15.81 -21.61 11.93
CA TRP A 131 15.20 -21.22 10.68
C TRP A 131 15.45 -19.74 10.39
N ARG A 132 15.98 -19.45 9.19
CA ARG A 132 16.34 -18.10 8.71
C ARG A 132 17.13 -17.24 9.71
N GLY A 133 18.09 -17.85 10.40
CA GLY A 133 18.96 -17.18 11.38
C GLY A 133 18.31 -16.94 12.75
N GLN A 134 17.09 -17.43 12.98
CA GLN A 134 16.40 -17.39 14.27
C GLN A 134 16.37 -18.78 14.90
N ARG A 135 16.44 -18.82 16.24
CA ARG A 135 16.36 -20.05 17.02
C ARG A 135 15.01 -20.15 17.70
N PHE A 136 14.27 -21.21 17.38
CA PHE A 136 12.99 -21.57 17.96
C PHE A 136 13.20 -22.63 19.04
N ARG A 137 12.49 -22.50 20.15
CA ARG A 137 12.50 -23.47 21.25
C ARG A 137 11.23 -24.30 21.19
N GLN A 138 11.36 -25.60 21.41
CA GLN A 138 10.19 -26.46 21.52
C GLN A 138 9.33 -26.03 22.71
N GLU A 139 8.02 -25.88 22.48
CA GLU A 139 7.06 -25.47 23.50
C GLU A 139 6.55 -26.69 24.28
N ASP A 140 6.08 -27.71 23.55
CA ASP A 140 5.52 -28.93 24.10
C ASP A 140 6.16 -30.18 23.49
N GLU A 141 6.04 -31.31 24.21
CA GLU A 141 6.41 -32.62 23.67
C GLU A 141 5.55 -32.93 22.43
N ALA A 142 6.13 -33.67 21.48
CA ALA A 142 5.42 -34.03 20.27
C ALA A 142 4.19 -34.89 20.61
N SER A 143 3.03 -34.52 20.07
CA SER A 143 1.73 -35.12 20.38
C SER A 143 1.11 -35.71 19.11
N ASP A 144 0.46 -36.86 19.25
CA ASP A 144 -0.31 -37.48 18.17
C ASP A 144 -1.67 -36.76 18.03
N ALA A 145 -1.85 -36.04 16.93
CA ALA A 145 -3.08 -35.34 16.60
C ALA A 145 -3.91 -36.13 15.57
N SER A 146 -5.15 -36.47 15.90
CA SER A 146 -6.10 -37.11 14.99
C SER A 146 -7.10 -36.14 14.39
N ILE A 147 -7.52 -36.40 13.16
CA ILE A 147 -8.59 -35.66 12.48
C ILE A 147 -9.94 -36.25 12.87
N ASP A 148 -10.78 -35.50 13.57
CA ASP A 148 -12.10 -35.95 13.99
C ASP A 148 -13.13 -35.73 12.90
N THR A 149 -13.16 -34.51 12.35
CA THR A 149 -14.16 -34.07 11.38
C THR A 149 -13.48 -33.29 10.26
N VAL A 150 -13.91 -33.52 9.01
CA VAL A 150 -13.40 -32.81 7.84
C VAL A 150 -14.54 -32.44 6.90
N ILE A 151 -14.52 -31.21 6.36
CA ILE A 151 -15.44 -30.71 5.34
C ILE A 151 -14.70 -29.87 4.30
N GLY A 152 -15.24 -29.82 3.09
CA GLY A 152 -14.72 -28.98 2.01
C GLY A 152 -13.53 -29.61 1.28
N GLU A 153 -12.79 -28.76 0.58
CA GLU A 153 -11.80 -29.14 -0.41
C GLU A 153 -10.39 -29.20 0.18
N PHE A 154 -9.62 -30.22 -0.21
CA PHE A 154 -8.22 -30.36 0.16
C PHE A 154 -7.39 -30.76 -1.07
N TYR A 155 -6.17 -30.20 -1.18
CA TYR A 155 -5.24 -30.47 -2.28
C TYR A 155 -4.46 -31.80 -2.12
N TRP A 156 -4.71 -32.54 -1.04
CA TRP A 156 -4.18 -33.88 -0.81
C TRP A 156 -5.30 -34.83 -0.35
N ARG A 157 -4.96 -36.11 -0.17
CA ARG A 157 -5.90 -37.11 0.32
C ARG A 157 -6.00 -37.03 1.83
N ILE A 158 -7.18 -36.65 2.31
CA ILE A 158 -7.52 -36.54 3.72
C ILE A 158 -8.64 -37.52 4.07
N ALA A 159 -8.57 -38.13 5.25
CA ALA A 159 -9.61 -38.95 5.84
C ALA A 159 -9.83 -38.66 7.34
N SER A 160 -11.05 -38.87 7.81
CA SER A 160 -11.35 -38.85 9.25
C SER A 160 -10.62 -40.01 9.92
N GLY A 161 -9.89 -39.72 11.00
CA GLY A 161 -9.05 -40.67 11.72
C GLY A 161 -7.58 -40.68 11.32
N ASP A 162 -7.19 -39.91 10.29
CA ASP A 162 -5.77 -39.70 9.95
C ASP A 162 -5.03 -39.11 11.17
N ARG A 163 -3.79 -39.56 11.38
CA ARG A 163 -2.94 -39.15 12.49
C ARG A 163 -1.67 -38.49 11.98
N ALA A 164 -1.26 -37.42 12.67
CA ALA A 164 0.04 -36.81 12.47
C ALA A 164 0.70 -36.54 13.81
N LEU A 165 2.01 -36.72 13.86
CA LEU A 165 2.82 -36.33 15.02
C LEU A 165 3.14 -34.83 14.89
N CYS A 166 2.54 -34.03 15.75
CA CYS A 166 2.64 -32.57 15.74
C CYS A 166 3.57 -32.07 16.85
N ALA A 167 4.41 -31.08 16.53
CA ALA A 167 5.26 -30.39 17.51
C ALA A 167 5.35 -28.89 17.21
N SER A 168 5.24 -28.07 18.27
CA SER A 168 5.26 -26.61 18.16
C SER A 168 6.58 -26.03 18.68
N PHE A 169 7.17 -25.11 17.92
CA PHE A 169 8.39 -24.41 18.28
C PHE A 169 8.18 -22.90 18.23
N THR A 170 8.46 -22.19 19.32
CA THR A 170 8.21 -20.75 19.42
C THR A 170 9.49 -19.93 19.40
N CYS A 171 9.42 -18.76 18.75
CA CYS A 171 10.43 -17.71 18.79
C CYS A 171 9.75 -16.34 18.74
N ARG A 172 9.72 -15.63 19.87
CA ARG A 172 9.09 -14.31 20.00
C ARG A 172 7.61 -14.35 19.55
N ASP A 173 7.31 -13.80 18.38
CA ASP A 173 5.95 -13.66 17.83
C ASP A 173 5.62 -14.71 16.77
N PHE A 174 6.55 -15.62 16.47
CA PHE A 174 6.39 -16.67 15.47
C PHE A 174 6.37 -18.05 16.12
N THR A 175 5.47 -18.89 15.63
CA THR A 175 5.42 -20.31 15.97
C THR A 175 5.68 -21.12 14.71
N LEU A 176 6.50 -22.15 14.79
CA LEU A 176 6.66 -23.15 13.74
C LEU A 176 5.96 -24.41 14.20
N SER A 177 4.95 -24.84 13.45
CA SER A 177 4.35 -26.16 13.60
C SER A 177 5.06 -27.14 12.68
N ARG A 178 5.51 -28.26 13.24
CA ARG A 178 6.05 -29.42 12.55
C ARG A 178 5.00 -30.50 12.59
N GLU A 179 4.62 -31.03 11.43
CA GLU A 179 3.73 -32.17 11.33
C GLU A 179 4.43 -33.30 10.59
N GLU A 180 4.39 -34.50 11.15
CA GLU A 180 4.92 -35.71 10.53
C GLU A 180 3.82 -36.74 10.34
N ALA A 181 3.56 -37.10 9.09
CA ALA A 181 2.57 -38.09 8.71
C ALA A 181 3.12 -38.94 7.55
N ASP A 182 2.98 -40.26 7.63
CA ASP A 182 3.43 -41.21 6.60
C ASP A 182 4.88 -41.03 6.10
N GLY A 183 5.77 -40.56 6.98
CA GLY A 183 7.18 -40.31 6.68
C GLY A 183 7.47 -39.00 5.94
N GLU A 184 6.45 -38.18 5.68
CA GLU A 184 6.59 -36.81 5.19
C GLU A 184 6.54 -35.83 6.36
N ILE A 185 7.43 -34.83 6.33
CA ILE A 185 7.51 -33.78 7.36
C ILE A 185 7.14 -32.45 6.73
N ASN A 186 6.06 -31.86 7.23
CA ASN A 186 5.57 -30.55 6.83
C ASN A 186 5.86 -29.52 7.91
N TRP A 187 6.19 -28.31 7.48
CA TRP A 187 6.46 -27.19 8.36
C TRP A 187 5.55 -26.03 8.01
N THR A 188 4.91 -25.46 9.02
CA THR A 188 4.01 -24.31 8.87
C THR A 188 4.42 -23.22 9.84
N GLN A 189 4.64 -22.01 9.32
CA GLN A 189 4.84 -20.83 10.14
C GLN A 189 3.48 -20.22 10.52
N LEU A 190 3.21 -20.18 11.82
CA LEU A 190 2.01 -19.63 12.43
C LEU A 190 2.31 -18.24 13.01
N VAL A 191 1.36 -17.33 12.81
CA VAL A 191 1.38 -15.98 13.37
C VAL A 191 0.05 -15.70 14.05
N ALA A 192 0.09 -15.24 15.30
CA ALA A 192 -1.12 -14.93 16.06
C ALA A 192 -1.92 -13.78 15.42
N LEU A 193 -3.23 -13.98 15.30
CA LEU A 193 -4.21 -12.99 14.90
C LEU A 193 -4.96 -12.52 16.14
N SER A 194 -4.99 -11.21 16.36
CA SER A 194 -5.88 -10.64 17.38
C SER A 194 -7.35 -10.77 16.96
N GLY A 195 -8.26 -10.90 17.94
CA GLY A 195 -9.70 -11.04 17.68
C GLY A 195 -10.27 -9.99 16.71
N GLY A 196 -9.82 -8.73 16.81
CA GLY A 196 -10.25 -7.66 15.90
C GLY A 196 -9.89 -7.88 14.41
N HIS A 197 -8.85 -8.65 14.09
CA HIS A 197 -8.57 -9.01 12.69
C HIS A 197 -9.61 -9.98 12.15
N MET A 198 -10.08 -10.93 12.95
CA MET A 198 -11.09 -11.91 12.52
C MET A 198 -12.47 -11.27 12.37
N GLU A 199 -12.84 -10.35 13.27
CA GLU A 199 -14.06 -9.56 13.15
C GLU A 199 -14.05 -8.68 11.89
N SER A 200 -12.93 -7.99 11.63
CA SER A 200 -12.79 -7.12 10.46
C SER A 200 -12.70 -7.90 9.15
N ALA A 201 -12.02 -9.05 9.15
CA ALA A 201 -11.79 -9.84 7.95
C ALA A 201 -13.02 -10.65 7.53
N PHE A 202 -13.68 -11.33 8.47
CA PHE A 202 -14.75 -12.29 8.17
C PHE A 202 -16.12 -11.90 8.75
N GLY A 203 -16.24 -10.74 9.42
CA GLY A 203 -17.50 -10.27 9.98
C GLY A 203 -18.00 -11.09 11.17
N LEU A 204 -17.11 -11.83 11.85
CA LEU A 204 -17.46 -12.61 13.02
C LEU A 204 -17.80 -11.68 14.19
N SER A 205 -18.88 -11.94 14.91
CA SER A 205 -19.17 -11.28 16.20
C SER A 205 -18.59 -12.16 17.31
N MET A 206 -17.42 -11.81 17.83
CA MET A 206 -16.78 -12.59 18.89
C MET A 206 -17.29 -12.11 20.26
N PRO A 207 -17.62 -13.01 21.20
CA PRO A 207 -17.89 -12.62 22.57
C PRO A 207 -16.63 -11.97 23.19
N GLU A 208 -16.83 -10.93 24.01
CA GLU A 208 -15.76 -10.19 24.66
C GLU A 208 -14.82 -11.17 25.42
N PRO A 209 -13.49 -11.10 25.21
CA PRO A 209 -12.59 -12.11 25.74
C PRO A 209 -12.66 -12.14 27.27
N ALA A 210 -12.87 -13.34 27.83
CA ALA A 210 -12.73 -13.55 29.26
C ALA A 210 -11.32 -13.13 29.71
N PRO A 211 -11.14 -12.58 30.93
CA PRO A 211 -9.84 -12.15 31.42
C PRO A 211 -8.87 -13.33 31.40
N GLN A 212 -7.91 -13.27 30.47
CA GLN A 212 -6.91 -14.32 30.25
C GLN A 212 -6.19 -14.63 31.57
N THR A 213 -6.47 -15.79 32.14
CA THR A 213 -5.64 -16.35 33.19
C THR A 213 -4.31 -16.70 32.54
N LYS A 214 -3.26 -15.95 32.91
CA LYS A 214 -1.88 -16.17 32.46
C LYS A 214 -1.47 -17.63 32.67
N ARG A 215 -1.62 -18.45 31.64
CA ARG A 215 -0.94 -19.73 31.46
C ARG A 215 -0.07 -19.55 30.23
N GLY A 216 1.23 -19.81 30.40
CA GLY A 216 2.28 -19.92 29.36
C GLY A 216 2.20 -18.95 28.18
N ASN A 217 3.06 -17.93 28.17
CA ASN A 217 3.21 -16.95 27.08
C ASN A 217 3.15 -17.55 25.66
N SER A 218 2.02 -17.37 24.99
CA SER A 218 1.90 -17.30 23.52
C SER A 218 1.02 -16.13 23.08
N SER A 219 1.08 -15.01 23.82
CA SER A 219 0.63 -13.73 23.29
C SER A 219 1.64 -13.24 22.26
N GLY A 220 1.56 -13.81 21.06
CA GLY A 220 2.17 -13.26 19.85
C GLY A 220 1.74 -11.81 19.78
N ARG A 221 2.71 -10.92 19.99
CA ARG A 221 2.48 -9.49 19.94
C ARG A 221 2.35 -9.19 18.46
N GLY A 222 1.12 -9.28 17.97
CA GLY A 222 0.79 -9.01 16.57
C GLY A 222 1.48 -7.74 16.11
N TYR A 223 1.92 -7.74 14.87
CA TYR A 223 2.61 -6.68 14.13
C TYR A 223 1.73 -5.42 14.00
N ALA A 224 1.33 -4.85 15.13
CA ALA A 224 0.82 -3.51 15.20
C ALA A 224 2.04 -2.59 15.38
N LEU A 225 2.49 -2.03 14.27
CA LEU A 225 3.40 -0.88 14.26
C LEU A 225 2.88 0.29 15.13
N PHE A 226 1.62 0.24 15.61
CA PHE A 226 0.98 1.25 16.46
C PHE A 226 -0.07 0.69 17.45
N GLN A 227 0.22 -0.34 18.25
CA GLN A 227 -0.61 -0.61 19.44
C GLN A 227 -0.11 0.19 20.64
N ALA A 228 -0.84 1.25 20.97
CA ALA A 228 -0.78 1.90 22.27
C ALA A 228 -1.05 0.83 23.34
N GLU A 229 -0.01 0.48 24.10
CA GLU A 229 -0.18 -0.28 25.33
C GLU A 229 -1.26 0.42 26.16
N ARG A 230 -2.29 -0.34 26.57
CA ARG A 230 -3.29 0.11 27.52
C ARG A 230 -2.62 0.23 28.90
N ARG A 231 -1.68 1.19 29.02
CA ARG A 231 -1.25 1.74 30.30
C ARG A 231 -2.44 2.49 30.86
N SER A 232 -2.62 2.30 32.16
CA SER A 232 -3.63 2.91 33.02
C SER A 232 -4.19 4.24 32.53
N ASP A 233 -5.50 4.39 32.66
CA ASP A 233 -6.37 5.52 32.34
C ASP A 233 -6.04 6.82 33.14
N ALA A 234 -4.77 7.23 33.15
CA ALA A 234 -4.27 8.42 33.80
C ALA A 234 -3.24 9.12 32.89
N SER A 235 -3.73 10.05 32.07
CA SER A 235 -2.99 11.19 31.54
C SER A 235 -1.62 10.92 30.89
N ASP A 236 -1.52 10.02 29.92
CA ASP A 236 -0.32 9.94 29.06
C ASP A 236 -0.33 10.99 27.93
N ILE A 237 -1.42 11.78 27.77
CA ILE A 237 -1.51 12.86 26.76
C ILE A 237 -0.38 13.90 26.91
N PRO A 238 -0.05 14.43 28.10
CA PRO A 238 1.07 15.36 28.28
C PRO A 238 2.43 14.71 27.98
N ALA A 239 2.59 13.41 28.25
CA ALA A 239 3.82 12.67 27.94
C ALA A 239 3.99 12.44 26.43
N MET A 240 2.91 12.10 25.73
CA MET A 240 2.89 11.98 24.27
C MET A 240 3.13 13.33 23.58
N LEU A 241 2.53 14.42 24.08
CA LEU A 241 2.79 15.78 23.61
C LEU A 241 4.23 16.22 23.91
N GLY A 242 4.77 15.87 25.07
CA GLY A 242 6.16 16.15 25.43
C GLY A 242 7.16 15.42 24.52
N ALA A 243 6.93 14.13 24.25
CA ALA A 243 7.79 13.32 23.39
C ALA A 243 7.74 13.78 21.92
N SER A 244 6.54 14.10 21.40
CA SER A 244 6.36 14.64 20.05
C SER A 244 7.01 16.02 19.91
N MET A 245 6.80 16.92 20.88
CA MET A 245 7.48 18.23 20.91
C MET A 245 9.00 18.07 20.93
N LEU A 246 9.53 17.15 21.75
CA LEU A 246 10.97 16.90 21.81
C LEU A 246 11.52 16.33 20.50
N THR A 247 10.75 15.48 19.81
CA THR A 247 11.13 14.95 18.50
C THR A 247 11.10 16.04 17.42
N ILE A 248 10.09 16.91 17.43
CA ILE A 248 10.02 18.06 16.51
C ILE A 248 11.16 19.04 16.79
N LEU A 249 11.46 19.33 18.06
CA LEU A 249 12.59 20.20 18.44
C LEU A 249 13.93 19.57 18.07
N ALA A 250 14.11 18.27 18.27
CA ALA A 250 15.32 17.55 17.86
C ALA A 250 15.46 17.53 16.32
N ALA A 251 14.37 17.31 15.59
CA ALA A 251 14.35 17.38 14.14
C ALA A 251 14.64 18.80 13.64
N ALA A 252 14.05 19.84 14.25
CA ALA A 252 14.30 21.24 13.94
C ALA A 252 15.74 21.65 14.28
N LEU A 253 16.31 21.15 15.38
CA LEU A 253 17.69 21.37 15.77
C LEU A 253 18.65 20.69 14.79
N LEU A 254 18.41 19.42 14.44
CA LEU A 254 19.17 18.71 13.42
C LEU A 254 19.08 19.47 12.10
N MET A 255 17.87 19.88 11.71
CA MET A 255 17.65 20.70 10.53
C MET A 255 18.45 22.00 10.60
N TRP A 256 18.44 22.72 11.71
CA TRP A 256 19.21 23.95 11.87
C TRP A 256 20.73 23.72 11.78
N VAL A 257 21.23 22.66 12.43
CA VAL A 257 22.65 22.24 12.35
C VAL A 257 23.03 21.88 10.91
N PHE A 258 22.15 21.17 10.20
CA PHE A 258 22.34 20.84 8.80
C PHE A 258 22.09 22.05 7.88
N ALA A 259 21.32 23.07 8.25
CA ALA A 259 21.00 24.22 7.39
C ALA A 259 22.14 25.25 7.28
N GLY A 260 23.14 25.21 8.18
CA GLY A 260 24.45 25.87 8.02
C GLY A 260 24.40 27.31 7.49
N ARG A 261 25.47 27.75 6.81
CA ARG A 261 25.45 29.03 6.07
C ARG A 261 24.89 28.78 4.66
N SER A 262 23.72 29.33 4.37
CA SER A 262 23.14 29.36 3.02
C SER A 262 23.72 30.54 2.24
N ALA A 263 24.20 30.29 1.02
CA ALA A 263 24.45 31.36 0.05
C ALA A 263 23.18 31.52 -0.80
N ALA A 264 22.73 32.76 -0.98
CA ALA A 264 21.62 33.10 -1.85
C ALA A 264 22.10 34.06 -2.95
N GLY A 265 21.73 33.79 -4.19
CA GLY A 265 21.88 34.71 -5.32
C GLY A 265 20.52 35.00 -5.91
N THR A 266 20.24 36.27 -6.20
CA THR A 266 19.03 36.70 -6.90
C THR A 266 19.41 37.20 -8.28
N SER A 267 18.62 36.88 -9.29
CA SER A 267 18.78 37.41 -10.65
C SER A 267 17.43 37.51 -11.32
N ASP A 268 17.24 38.59 -12.05
CA ASP A 268 16.03 38.80 -12.84
C ASP A 268 16.31 38.37 -14.28
N ILE A 269 15.39 37.61 -14.85
CA ILE A 269 15.42 37.20 -16.25
C ILE A 269 14.12 37.61 -16.93
N GLU A 270 14.15 37.68 -18.26
CA GLU A 270 12.96 37.93 -19.07
C GLU A 270 12.64 36.69 -19.90
N ALA A 271 11.46 36.10 -19.69
CA ALA A 271 10.95 34.97 -20.45
C ALA A 271 10.14 35.48 -21.65
N PRO A 272 10.63 35.34 -22.89
CA PRO A 272 9.91 35.78 -24.08
C PRO A 272 8.72 34.87 -24.41
N PHE A 273 7.69 35.42 -25.06
CA PHE A 273 6.57 34.64 -25.59
C PHE A 273 6.90 34.01 -26.95
N GLY A 274 6.47 32.76 -27.13
CA GLY A 274 6.56 32.04 -28.41
C GLY A 274 7.97 31.62 -28.83
N ARG A 275 8.96 31.78 -27.95
CA ARG A 275 10.33 31.26 -28.08
C ARG A 275 10.90 31.01 -26.68
N THR A 276 11.92 30.17 -26.59
CA THR A 276 12.67 29.96 -25.35
C THR A 276 13.93 30.83 -25.38
N ALA A 277 14.20 31.57 -24.32
CA ALA A 277 15.49 32.21 -24.12
C ALA A 277 16.43 31.20 -23.47
N GLU A 278 17.45 30.77 -24.21
CA GLU A 278 18.37 29.70 -23.80
C GLU A 278 19.68 30.25 -23.21
N GLY A 279 20.29 29.50 -22.30
CA GLY A 279 21.63 29.71 -21.77
C GLY A 279 21.78 30.92 -20.86
N ILE A 280 20.70 31.40 -20.23
CA ILE A 280 20.77 32.57 -19.35
C ILE A 280 21.53 32.19 -18.08
N ARG A 281 22.69 32.80 -17.87
CA ARG A 281 23.50 32.54 -16.67
C ARG A 281 22.98 33.35 -15.48
N VAL A 282 22.32 32.68 -14.54
CA VAL A 282 21.79 33.26 -13.30
C VAL A 282 22.92 33.59 -12.32
N GLY A 283 23.91 32.72 -12.20
CA GLY A 283 25.03 33.00 -11.30
C GLY A 283 25.89 31.80 -10.97
N ARG A 284 26.64 31.92 -9.88
CA ARG A 284 27.53 30.87 -9.37
C ARG A 284 27.15 30.50 -7.95
N ILE A 285 27.12 29.20 -7.70
CA ILE A 285 26.97 28.64 -6.36
C ILE A 285 28.16 27.75 -5.99
N THR A 286 28.48 27.71 -4.70
CA THR A 286 29.51 26.84 -4.15
C THR A 286 28.91 25.89 -3.13
N VAL A 287 29.13 24.60 -3.35
CA VAL A 287 28.66 23.50 -2.52
C VAL A 287 29.85 23.00 -1.70
N SER A 288 29.85 23.30 -0.41
CA SER A 288 31.01 23.08 0.48
C SER A 288 31.01 21.73 1.20
N ARG A 289 29.85 21.08 1.33
CA ARG A 289 29.69 19.77 2.00
C ARG A 289 29.69 18.65 0.97
N PRO A 290 29.98 17.39 1.37
CA PRO A 290 30.01 16.25 0.46
C PRO A 290 28.78 16.17 -0.44
N TRP A 291 27.60 16.42 0.14
CA TRP A 291 26.32 16.49 -0.55
C TRP A 291 25.47 17.60 0.08
N GLN A 292 24.76 18.37 -0.74
CA GLN A 292 23.82 19.41 -0.28
C GLN A 292 22.57 19.45 -1.15
N PHE A 293 21.49 19.98 -0.58
CA PHE A 293 20.34 20.42 -1.34
C PHE A 293 20.58 21.82 -1.87
N VAL A 294 20.13 22.06 -3.10
CA VAL A 294 20.05 23.39 -3.71
C VAL A 294 18.59 23.62 -4.09
N SER A 295 18.05 24.80 -3.80
CA SER A 295 16.75 25.18 -4.32
C SER A 295 16.84 26.40 -5.20
N ILE A 296 15.99 26.40 -6.22
CA ILE A 296 15.79 27.53 -7.10
C ILE A 296 14.32 27.95 -6.93
N ARG A 297 14.10 29.16 -6.42
CA ARG A 297 12.77 29.76 -6.38
C ARG A 297 12.62 30.66 -7.59
N ALA A 298 11.56 30.47 -8.35
CA ALA A 298 11.18 31.38 -9.41
C ALA A 298 9.86 32.07 -9.06
N ARG A 299 9.79 33.36 -9.36
CA ARG A 299 8.60 34.20 -9.15
C ARG A 299 8.33 35.00 -10.40
N ALA A 300 7.15 34.78 -10.99
CA ALA A 300 6.64 35.56 -12.12
C ALA A 300 5.36 36.26 -11.65
N SER A 301 5.45 37.51 -11.20
CA SER A 301 4.30 38.18 -10.57
C SER A 301 3.27 38.72 -11.55
N THR A 302 3.58 38.72 -12.84
CA THR A 302 2.75 39.33 -13.89
C THR A 302 1.91 38.32 -14.67
N ILE A 303 2.02 37.03 -14.38
CA ILE A 303 1.31 35.99 -15.13
C ILE A 303 -0.15 35.89 -14.68
N GLU A 304 -1.06 35.84 -15.64
CA GLU A 304 -2.48 35.58 -15.42
C GLU A 304 -3.07 34.87 -16.63
N ASN A 305 -3.51 33.62 -16.44
CA ASN A 305 -3.87 32.69 -17.52
C ASN A 305 -2.70 32.39 -18.47
N GLU A 306 -1.49 32.36 -17.90
CA GLU A 306 -0.22 32.17 -18.58
C GLU A 306 0.65 31.22 -17.74
N TRP A 307 1.63 30.59 -18.40
CA TRP A 307 2.64 29.78 -17.74
C TRP A 307 4.03 30.07 -18.29
N VAL A 308 5.04 29.85 -17.45
CA VAL A 308 6.45 29.98 -17.82
C VAL A 308 7.16 28.67 -17.51
N ASP A 309 7.73 28.08 -18.56
CA ASP A 309 8.57 26.90 -18.49
C ASP A 309 10.00 27.35 -18.16
N LEU A 310 10.62 26.67 -17.19
CA LEU A 310 11.95 26.98 -16.68
C LEU A 310 12.78 25.70 -16.60
N ASP A 311 13.74 25.54 -17.52
CA ASP A 311 14.70 24.45 -17.49
C ASP A 311 15.99 24.94 -16.83
N TYR A 312 16.36 24.35 -15.69
CA TYR A 312 17.54 24.72 -14.92
C TYR A 312 18.66 23.72 -15.15
N SER A 313 19.88 24.22 -15.34
CA SER A 313 21.09 23.40 -15.45
C SER A 313 22.18 23.87 -14.49
N LEU A 314 22.57 23.00 -13.56
CA LEU A 314 23.74 23.20 -12.70
C LEU A 314 24.94 22.53 -13.35
N VAL A 315 25.85 23.33 -13.92
CA VAL A 315 27.03 22.80 -14.60
C VAL A 315 28.23 22.84 -13.65
N ASP A 316 28.77 21.67 -13.31
CA ASP A 316 30.00 21.56 -12.52
C ASP A 316 31.18 22.09 -13.33
N ARG A 317 31.92 23.06 -12.78
CA ARG A 317 33.07 23.65 -13.44
C ARG A 317 34.28 22.72 -13.53
N ALA A 318 34.38 21.72 -12.67
CA ALA A 318 35.52 20.80 -12.65
C ALA A 318 35.35 19.67 -13.69
N THR A 319 34.14 19.11 -13.76
CA THR A 319 33.85 17.95 -14.62
C THR A 319 33.13 18.33 -15.92
N GLY A 320 32.48 19.49 -15.98
CA GLY A 320 31.60 19.89 -17.08
C GLY A 320 30.24 19.18 -17.06
N GLN A 321 29.94 18.37 -16.04
CA GLN A 321 28.68 17.64 -15.93
C GLN A 321 27.53 18.59 -15.58
N SER A 322 26.42 18.53 -16.32
CA SER A 322 25.17 19.21 -15.97
C SER A 322 24.29 18.35 -15.08
N ILE A 323 23.59 19.00 -14.15
CA ILE A 323 22.51 18.43 -13.36
C ILE A 323 21.28 19.28 -13.63
N ASP A 324 20.29 18.69 -14.27
CA ASP A 324 19.16 19.41 -14.84
C ASP A 324 17.88 19.19 -14.01
N ALA A 325 17.03 20.21 -13.95
CA ALA A 325 15.70 20.12 -13.36
C ALA A 325 14.72 21.08 -14.03
N TYR A 326 13.45 20.70 -14.01
CA TYR A 326 12.37 21.48 -14.59
C TYR A 326 11.57 22.22 -13.52
N GLY A 327 11.18 23.45 -13.80
CA GLY A 327 10.25 24.25 -13.02
C GLY A 327 9.16 24.84 -13.91
N LEU A 328 7.95 24.95 -13.35
CA LEU A 328 6.80 25.56 -14.00
C LEU A 328 6.22 26.62 -13.07
N VAL A 329 6.02 27.83 -13.58
CA VAL A 329 5.27 28.89 -12.90
C VAL A 329 4.01 29.15 -13.71
N GLU A 330 2.85 28.83 -13.16
CA GLU A 330 1.57 28.96 -13.85
C GLU A 330 0.52 29.51 -12.90
N HIS A 331 -0.40 30.32 -13.42
CA HIS A 331 -1.51 30.84 -12.63
C HIS A 331 -2.71 31.09 -13.55
N TYR A 332 -3.84 30.49 -13.20
CA TYR A 332 -5.08 30.55 -13.98
C TYR A 332 -6.22 31.06 -13.11
N THR A 333 -7.08 31.86 -13.71
CA THR A 333 -8.27 32.43 -13.08
C THR A 333 -9.46 32.28 -14.01
N GLY A 334 -10.62 31.93 -13.47
CA GLY A 334 -11.82 31.75 -14.26
C GLY A 334 -13.09 31.82 -13.41
N SER A 335 -14.23 31.59 -14.05
CA SER A 335 -15.52 31.49 -13.38
C SER A 335 -16.37 30.43 -14.03
N ASP A 336 -17.03 29.61 -13.23
CA ASP A 336 -17.98 28.60 -13.68
C ASP A 336 -19.33 28.73 -12.94
N SER A 337 -20.18 27.70 -13.01
CA SER A 337 -21.48 27.67 -12.33
C SER A 337 -21.39 27.66 -10.80
N ASP A 338 -20.25 27.26 -10.25
CA ASP A 338 -20.02 27.15 -8.80
C ASP A 338 -19.33 28.39 -8.23
N GLY A 339 -18.76 29.25 -9.10
CA GLY A 339 -18.29 30.59 -8.76
C GLY A 339 -16.96 30.94 -9.43
N PRO A 340 -16.29 32.02 -8.97
CA PRO A 340 -14.92 32.32 -9.39
C PRO A 340 -13.95 31.28 -8.83
N TRP A 341 -13.00 30.83 -9.65
CA TRP A 341 -11.94 29.90 -9.26
C TRP A 341 -10.57 30.45 -9.65
N SER A 342 -9.53 29.97 -8.95
CA SER A 342 -8.13 30.27 -9.24
C SER A 342 -7.27 29.02 -9.00
N GLU A 343 -6.36 28.72 -9.92
CA GLU A 343 -5.48 27.56 -9.88
C GLU A 343 -4.02 27.97 -10.12
N GLY A 344 -3.07 27.20 -9.57
CA GLY A 344 -1.64 27.44 -9.72
C GLY A 344 -1.09 28.49 -8.73
N SER A 345 0.13 28.95 -9.01
CA SER A 345 0.87 29.90 -8.18
C SER A 345 1.88 30.67 -9.02
N THR A 346 1.96 31.99 -8.79
CA THR A 346 3.00 32.89 -9.35
C THR A 346 4.40 32.64 -8.78
N ARG A 347 4.57 31.62 -7.94
CA ARG A 347 5.83 31.20 -7.34
C ARG A 347 5.95 29.68 -7.40
N THR A 348 7.13 29.21 -7.82
CA THR A 348 7.51 27.80 -7.74
C THR A 348 8.85 27.65 -7.03
N THR A 349 9.10 26.48 -6.45
CA THR A 349 10.39 26.13 -5.86
C THR A 349 10.81 24.77 -6.39
N THR A 350 11.87 24.76 -7.20
CA THR A 350 12.47 23.55 -7.75
C THR A 350 13.65 23.15 -6.87
N GLN A 351 13.73 21.87 -6.51
CA GLN A 351 14.73 21.37 -5.56
C GLN A 351 15.63 20.32 -6.19
N PHE A 352 16.93 20.52 -6.04
CA PHE A 352 17.96 19.57 -6.43
C PHE A 352 18.37 18.73 -5.23
N GLY A 353 18.16 17.42 -5.33
CA GLY A 353 18.63 16.45 -4.36
C GLY A 353 20.09 16.07 -4.59
N HIS A 354 20.86 15.97 -3.50
CA HIS A 354 22.18 15.31 -3.51
C HIS A 354 23.21 15.91 -4.50
N ILE A 355 23.39 17.24 -4.48
CA ILE A 355 24.44 17.90 -5.27
C ILE A 355 25.81 17.68 -4.61
N PRO A 356 26.80 17.08 -5.32
CA PRO A 356 28.14 16.86 -4.78
C PRO A 356 28.88 18.17 -4.47
N ARG A 357 29.87 18.12 -3.58
CA ARG A 357 30.77 19.25 -3.32
C ARG A 357 31.41 19.76 -4.63
N GLY A 358 31.38 21.08 -4.86
CA GLY A 358 31.85 21.65 -6.10
C GLY A 358 31.47 23.12 -6.29
N SER A 359 31.89 23.71 -7.41
CA SER A 359 31.47 25.03 -7.85
C SER A 359 30.65 24.87 -9.12
N TYR A 360 29.42 25.36 -9.10
CA TYR A 360 28.48 25.21 -10.20
C TYR A 360 28.13 26.58 -10.77
N ASP A 361 28.09 26.68 -12.10
CA ASP A 361 27.45 27.79 -12.78
C ASP A 361 26.00 27.38 -13.08
N VAL A 362 25.05 28.26 -12.75
CA VAL A 362 23.61 27.99 -12.89
C VAL A 362 23.11 28.67 -14.15
N PHE A 363 22.52 27.87 -15.02
CA PHE A 363 21.85 28.32 -16.23
C PHE A 363 20.35 28.08 -16.13
N VAL A 364 19.59 28.91 -16.82
CA VAL A 364 18.15 28.78 -16.98
C VAL A 364 17.77 29.03 -18.42
N ASP A 365 16.93 28.16 -18.95
CA ASP A 365 16.20 28.39 -20.19
C ASP A 365 14.75 28.71 -19.83
N ALA A 366 14.22 29.79 -20.38
CA ALA A 366 12.91 30.31 -20.00
C ALA A 366 12.02 30.61 -21.20
N GLY A 367 10.80 30.09 -21.21
CA GLY A 367 9.80 30.33 -22.26
C GLY A 367 8.44 30.64 -21.65
N ALA A 368 7.84 31.76 -22.06
CA ALA A 368 6.50 32.13 -21.62
C ALA A 368 5.45 31.69 -22.65
N HIS A 369 4.33 31.22 -22.14
CA HIS A 369 3.24 30.67 -22.92
C HIS A 369 1.89 31.11 -22.35
N ARG A 370 0.88 31.11 -23.22
CA ARG A 370 -0.51 31.41 -22.86
C ARG A 370 -1.43 30.56 -23.72
N TRP A 371 -2.60 30.24 -23.19
CA TRP A 371 -3.63 29.63 -24.00
C TRP A 371 -4.09 30.63 -25.06
N PRO A 372 -4.44 30.17 -26.28
CA PRO A 372 -5.09 31.05 -27.23
C PRO A 372 -6.42 31.48 -26.59
N THR A 373 -6.59 32.78 -26.37
CA THR A 373 -7.91 33.31 -26.02
C THR A 373 -8.82 33.05 -27.20
N ASP A 374 -9.95 32.38 -26.97
CA ASP A 374 -10.94 32.15 -28.01
C ASP A 374 -11.19 33.45 -28.77
N VAL A 375 -11.13 33.34 -30.10
CA VAL A 375 -11.44 34.41 -31.04
C VAL A 375 -12.75 35.06 -30.57
N PRO A 376 -12.86 36.40 -30.51
CA PRO A 376 -14.15 37.04 -30.29
C PRO A 376 -15.16 36.37 -31.22
N SER A 377 -16.36 36.10 -30.72
CA SER A 377 -17.42 35.36 -31.41
C SER A 377 -17.95 36.10 -32.64
N ASP A 378 -17.09 36.41 -33.60
CA ASP A 378 -17.47 36.89 -34.91
C ASP A 378 -17.84 35.67 -35.75
N ARG A 379 -19.04 35.17 -35.43
CA ARG A 379 -20.00 34.54 -36.33
C ARG A 379 -19.40 33.77 -37.52
N THR A 380 -18.43 32.90 -37.27
CA THR A 380 -17.94 31.95 -38.27
C THR A 380 -18.88 30.74 -38.23
N PRO A 381 -19.55 30.39 -39.34
CA PRO A 381 -20.40 29.21 -39.37
C PRO A 381 -19.56 27.98 -39.02
N SER A 382 -20.04 27.18 -38.07
CA SER A 382 -19.43 25.90 -37.72
C SER A 382 -19.20 25.05 -38.99
N PRO A 383 -18.06 24.34 -39.12
CA PRO A 383 -17.82 23.41 -40.22
C PRO A 383 -18.86 22.28 -40.30
N TRP A 384 -19.67 22.13 -39.25
CA TRP A 384 -20.71 21.11 -39.09
C TRP A 384 -22.12 21.67 -39.27
N ALA A 385 -22.25 22.96 -39.63
CA ALA A 385 -23.54 23.53 -39.99
C ALA A 385 -23.97 22.98 -41.36
N SER A 386 -25.00 22.13 -41.36
CA SER A 386 -25.63 21.60 -42.57
C SER A 386 -26.09 22.77 -43.44
N THR A 387 -25.49 22.86 -44.63
CA THR A 387 -25.84 23.84 -45.65
C THR A 387 -27.27 23.59 -46.13
N SER A 388 -28.16 24.54 -45.85
CA SER A 388 -29.37 24.72 -46.64
C SER A 388 -29.49 26.17 -47.07
N ALA A 389 -29.60 26.34 -48.39
CA ALA A 389 -30.04 27.51 -49.14
C ALA A 389 -29.11 28.74 -49.24
N SER A 390 -28.62 28.92 -50.48
CA SER A 390 -28.57 30.16 -51.28
C SER A 390 -28.52 31.51 -50.55
N ASP A 391 -27.42 32.25 -50.72
CA ASP A 391 -27.49 33.51 -51.48
C ASP A 391 -26.12 34.12 -51.80
N SER A 392 -26.17 34.97 -52.81
CA SER A 392 -25.11 35.63 -53.57
C SER A 392 -24.26 36.65 -52.81
N SER A 393 -23.00 36.72 -53.23
CA SER A 393 -22.12 37.91 -53.31
C SER A 393 -21.90 38.73 -52.04
N THR A 394 -20.65 38.71 -51.55
CA THR A 394 -19.87 39.93 -51.29
C THR A 394 -18.41 39.58 -51.04
N ASN A 395 -17.51 40.42 -51.57
CA ASN A 395 -16.08 40.42 -51.30
C ASN A 395 -15.79 40.31 -49.79
N SER A 396 -15.05 39.30 -49.38
CA SER A 396 -14.25 39.36 -48.16
C SER A 396 -12.82 38.98 -48.50
N SER A 397 -11.94 39.95 -48.32
CA SER A 397 -10.49 39.78 -48.29
C SER A 397 -10.14 38.51 -47.50
N ALA A 398 -9.33 37.64 -48.10
CA ALA A 398 -8.70 36.53 -47.41
C ALA A 398 -7.94 37.08 -46.20
N GLY A 399 -8.55 37.00 -45.03
CA GLY A 399 -7.88 37.24 -43.76
C GLY A 399 -6.82 36.17 -43.63
N SER A 400 -5.55 36.59 -43.71
CA SER A 400 -4.43 35.78 -43.21
C SER A 400 -4.82 35.29 -41.82
N TYR A 401 -4.80 33.99 -41.62
CA TYR A 401 -4.85 33.43 -40.27
C TYR A 401 -3.49 33.75 -39.64
N ASP A 402 -3.36 34.97 -39.11
CA ASP A 402 -2.23 35.37 -38.30
C ASP A 402 -2.36 34.60 -37.00
N GLY A 403 -1.68 33.45 -36.93
CA GLY A 403 -1.73 32.53 -35.80
C GLY A 403 -1.46 33.23 -34.46
N TRP A 404 -1.94 32.61 -33.38
CA TRP A 404 -1.59 32.93 -31.98
C TRP A 404 -1.46 34.42 -31.68
N GLY A 405 -2.56 35.18 -31.82
CA GLY A 405 -2.72 36.51 -31.22
C GLY A 405 -1.75 37.59 -31.73
N ALA A 406 -2.29 38.57 -32.45
CA ALA A 406 -1.55 39.75 -32.90
C ALA A 406 -1.06 40.68 -31.76
N ASP A 407 -1.32 40.36 -30.50
CA ASP A 407 -0.69 40.98 -29.34
C ASP A 407 0.53 40.15 -28.95
N LYS A 408 1.73 40.54 -29.40
CA LYS A 408 2.97 39.99 -28.84
C LYS A 408 3.04 40.44 -27.38
N PRO A 409 2.74 39.57 -26.39
CA PRO A 409 2.75 40.01 -25.01
C PRO A 409 4.20 40.36 -24.65
N ASN A 410 4.38 41.38 -23.81
CA ASN A 410 5.70 41.74 -23.32
C ASN A 410 6.35 40.52 -22.64
N PRO A 411 7.68 40.36 -22.70
CA PRO A 411 8.37 39.30 -21.97
C PRO A 411 7.95 39.30 -20.49
N VAL A 412 7.79 38.11 -19.92
CA VAL A 412 7.44 37.95 -18.51
C VAL A 412 8.71 38.10 -17.67
N PRO A 413 8.80 39.08 -16.76
CA PRO A 413 9.90 39.16 -15.82
C PRO A 413 9.78 38.03 -14.79
N VAL A 414 10.85 37.25 -14.65
CA VAL A 414 10.96 36.16 -13.67
C VAL A 414 12.14 36.45 -12.75
N GLU A 415 11.84 36.60 -11.46
CA GLU A 415 12.85 36.68 -10.41
C GLU A 415 13.28 35.25 -10.04
N ILE A 416 14.57 34.95 -10.16
CA ILE A 416 15.16 33.67 -9.81
C ILE A 416 16.07 33.84 -8.60
N VAL A 417 15.78 33.07 -7.55
CA VAL A 417 16.58 33.04 -6.33
C VAL A 417 17.15 31.64 -6.15
N VAL A 418 18.46 31.51 -6.33
CA VAL A 418 19.18 30.26 -6.08
C VAL A 418 19.71 30.27 -4.66
N GLN A 419 19.40 29.23 -3.89
CA GLN A 419 19.83 29.08 -2.50
C GLN A 419 20.51 27.73 -2.28
N THR A 420 21.69 27.75 -1.64
CA THR A 420 22.33 26.52 -1.18
C THR A 420 21.88 26.16 0.23
N ASN A 421 21.96 24.87 0.54
CA ASN A 421 21.67 24.30 1.85
C ASN A 421 20.20 24.48 2.31
N THR A 422 19.29 24.51 1.34
CA THR A 422 17.86 24.63 1.59
C THR A 422 17.25 23.29 1.93
N MET A 423 16.36 23.29 2.92
CA MET A 423 15.65 22.07 3.29
C MET A 423 14.31 21.97 2.55
N PRO A 424 13.88 20.76 2.16
CA PRO A 424 12.53 20.52 1.69
C PRO A 424 11.56 20.86 2.83
N GLN A 425 10.96 22.05 2.81
CA GLN A 425 10.00 22.46 3.84
C GLN A 425 8.79 21.51 3.86
N GLY A 426 8.40 20.97 2.71
CA GLY A 426 7.37 19.94 2.60
C GLY A 426 7.65 18.73 3.49
N ASN A 427 8.86 18.15 3.41
CA ASN A 427 9.22 16.97 4.21
C ASN A 427 9.21 17.26 5.72
N PHE A 428 9.57 18.48 6.13
CA PHE A 428 9.47 18.88 7.53
C PHE A 428 8.02 18.89 8.00
N TRP A 429 7.11 19.50 7.23
CA TRP A 429 5.69 19.54 7.56
C TRP A 429 5.06 18.15 7.55
N THR A 430 5.42 17.30 6.58
CA THR A 430 5.00 15.90 6.56
C THR A 430 5.46 15.18 7.83
N LEU A 431 6.71 15.35 8.26
CA LEU A 431 7.23 14.79 9.50
C LEU A 431 6.46 15.32 10.72
N CYS A 432 6.22 16.64 10.80
CA CYS A 432 5.43 17.23 11.87
C CYS A 432 4.01 16.64 11.93
N ILE A 433 3.34 16.49 10.78
CA ILE A 433 2.02 15.87 10.70
C ILE A 433 2.10 14.42 11.19
N LEU A 434 3.00 13.61 10.65
CA LEU A 434 3.13 12.19 11.01
C LEU A 434 3.41 12.00 12.51
N VAL A 435 4.26 12.86 13.10
CA VAL A 435 4.56 12.84 14.54
C VAL A 435 3.36 13.28 15.38
N MET A 436 2.54 14.21 14.88
CA MET A 436 1.38 14.75 15.59
C MET A 436 0.08 13.94 15.41
N VAL A 437 0.00 13.05 14.42
CA VAL A 437 -1.19 12.21 14.16
C VAL A 437 -1.61 11.43 15.39
N MET A 438 -0.67 10.78 16.08
CA MET A 438 -0.95 9.96 17.26
C MET A 438 -1.45 10.78 18.47
N PRO A 439 -0.76 11.88 18.88
CA PRO A 439 -1.28 12.80 19.89
C PRO A 439 -2.66 13.38 19.54
N ALA A 440 -2.88 13.80 18.30
CA ALA A 440 -4.15 14.38 17.86
C ALA A 440 -5.29 13.35 17.92
N PHE A 441 -5.04 12.11 17.51
CA PHE A 441 -6.00 11.02 17.61
C PHE A 441 -6.33 10.67 19.07
N ALA A 442 -5.33 10.66 19.96
CA ALA A 442 -5.54 10.44 21.39
C ALA A 442 -6.40 11.55 22.03
N ILE A 443 -6.17 12.82 21.66
CA ILE A 443 -6.99 13.96 22.11
C ILE A 443 -8.42 13.83 21.57
N TYR A 444 -8.61 13.51 20.30
CA TYR A 444 -9.93 13.34 19.68
C TYR A 444 -10.75 12.23 20.36
N ARG A 445 -10.13 11.06 20.60
CA ARG A 445 -10.78 9.95 21.31
C ARG A 445 -11.10 10.32 22.77
N GLY A 446 -10.20 11.05 23.44
CA GLY A 446 -10.42 11.55 24.79
C GLY A 446 -11.55 12.59 24.88
N TRP A 447 -11.77 13.38 23.81
CA TRP A 447 -12.87 14.34 23.74
C TRP A 447 -14.21 13.65 23.43
N LYS A 448 -14.24 12.65 22.55
CA LYS A 448 -15.45 11.88 22.21
C LYS A 448 -15.98 11.01 23.36
N ASN A 449 -15.10 10.60 24.28
CA ASN A 449 -15.43 9.77 25.43
C ASN A 449 -15.75 10.58 26.71
N ARG A 450 -15.76 11.92 26.63
CA ARG A 450 -16.28 12.84 27.65
C ARG A 450 -17.64 13.35 27.21
#